data_AF-A0A5P1ED56-F1
#
_entry.id   AF-A0A5P1ED56-F1
#
_cell.length_a   1.000
_cell.length_b   1.000
_cell.length_c   1.000
_cell.angle_alpha   90.00
_cell.angle_beta   90.00
_cell.angle_gamma   90.00
#
_symmetry.space_group_name_H-M   'P 1'
#
loop_
_entity.id
_entity.type
_entity.pdbx_description
1 polymer ?
#
loop_
_entity_poly.entity_id
_entity_poly.type
_entity_poly.pdbx_seq_one_letter_code
_entity_poly.pdbx_strand_id
1 'polypeptide(L)'
;MLSIEQEFAAIVSLPLESIVIMPEFGVQLETCYWSGRISCRFVPIRKILRPVLNECVTPVTCYWSLALIQHEEESLFLVFQELQPPLTMLTPAWKALCGATDCKEIFSP
;
A
#
# COMPACT_ATOMS: atom_id res chain seq x y z
N MET A 1 -3.50 -7.62 32.61
CA MET A 1 -3.74 -8.61 31.54
C MET A 1 -4.12 -7.80 30.30
N LEU A 2 -3.13 -7.22 29.64
CA LEU A 2 -3.32 -6.35 28.48
C LEU A 2 -3.30 -7.25 27.23
N SER A 3 -4.45 -7.34 26.58
CA SER A 3 -4.71 -7.74 25.19
C SER A 3 -3.48 -8.15 24.37
N ILE A 4 -3.13 -9.44 24.34
CA ILE A 4 -2.09 -10.01 23.44
C ILE A 4 -2.78 -10.68 22.24
N GLU A 5 -3.65 -9.94 21.57
CA GLU A 5 -4.25 -10.32 20.28
C GLU A 5 -4.29 -9.05 19.40
N GLN A 6 -3.16 -8.33 19.30
CA GLN A 6 -3.03 -7.22 18.36
C GLN A 6 -2.68 -7.80 16.98
N GLU A 7 -3.77 -8.05 16.23
CA GLU A 7 -3.92 -8.16 14.77
C GLU A 7 -2.65 -8.25 13.91
N PHE A 8 -2.55 -9.37 13.18
CA PHE A 8 -1.48 -9.70 12.24
C PHE A 8 -1.23 -8.61 11.18
N ALA A 9 0.01 -8.12 11.10
CA ALA A 9 0.45 -7.28 9.98
C ALA A 9 0.59 -8.11 8.70
N ALA A 10 0.09 -7.59 7.57
CA ALA A 10 0.26 -8.23 6.27
C ALA A 10 1.50 -7.69 5.57
N ILE A 11 2.38 -8.58 5.10
CA ILE A 11 3.63 -8.21 4.40
C ILE A 11 3.55 -8.72 2.96
N VAL A 12 3.74 -7.81 2.00
CA VAL A 12 3.97 -8.18 0.60
C VAL A 12 5.36 -7.68 0.21
N SER A 13 6.23 -8.58 -0.22
CA SER A 13 7.64 -8.29 -0.48
C SER A 13 8.04 -8.69 -1.89
N LEU A 14 8.74 -7.79 -2.55
CA LEU A 14 9.41 -7.94 -3.84
C LEU A 14 10.92 -7.73 -3.63
N PRO A 15 11.79 -8.16 -4.56
CA PRO A 15 13.23 -8.11 -4.37
C PRO A 15 13.80 -6.72 -3.98
N LEU A 16 13.14 -5.63 -4.39
CA LEU A 16 13.57 -4.25 -4.10
C LEU A 16 12.54 -3.42 -3.35
N GLU A 17 11.27 -3.85 -3.29
CA GLU A 17 10.20 -3.07 -2.66
C GLU A 17 9.34 -3.97 -1.79
N SER A 18 9.00 -3.52 -0.59
CA SER A 18 8.08 -4.22 0.30
C SER A 18 7.04 -3.25 0.86
N ILE A 19 5.91 -3.82 1.25
CA ILE A 19 4.81 -3.14 1.93
C ILE A 19 4.44 -3.93 3.18
N VAL A 20 4.30 -3.21 4.28
CA VAL A 20 3.79 -3.71 5.56
C VAL A 20 2.50 -2.96 5.87
N ILE A 21 1.41 -3.70 5.96
CA ILE A 21 0.07 -3.16 6.26
C ILE A 21 -0.20 -3.43 7.74
N MET A 22 -0.37 -2.35 8.49
CA MET A 22 -0.70 -2.35 9.91
C MET A 22 -2.12 -1.77 10.06
N PRO A 23 -3.17 -2.61 10.17
CA PRO A 23 -4.57 -2.18 10.06
C PRO A 23 -4.94 -0.96 10.91
N GLU A 24 -4.47 -0.89 12.15
CA GLU A 24 -4.77 0.21 13.07
C GLU A 24 -3.87 1.46 12.88
N PHE A 25 -2.70 1.31 12.24
CA PHE A 25 -1.67 2.34 12.21
C PHE A 25 -1.54 2.99 10.83
N GLY A 26 -1.38 2.16 9.79
CA GLY A 26 -1.09 2.62 8.44
C GLY A 26 -0.29 1.63 7.63
N VAL A 27 0.34 2.15 6.59
CA VAL A 27 1.08 1.36 5.61
C VAL A 27 2.52 1.86 5.60
N GLN A 28 3.47 0.96 5.80
CA GLN A 28 4.89 1.22 5.65
C GLN A 28 5.40 0.60 4.36
N LEU A 29 6.10 1.41 3.58
CA LEU A 29 6.75 1.00 2.35
C LEU A 29 8.25 1.09 2.51
N GLU A 30 8.95 0.08 2.02
CA GLU A 30 10.40 0.05 2.03
C GLU A 30 10.91 -0.23 0.62
N THR A 31 11.76 0.65 0.12
CA THR A 31 12.47 0.48 -1.15
C THR A 31 13.96 0.30 -0.85
N CYS A 32 14.50 -0.86 -1.21
CA CYS A 32 15.92 -1.17 -1.18
C CYS A 32 16.52 -0.91 -2.57
N TYR A 33 17.39 0.10 -2.66
CA TYR A 33 18.09 0.42 -3.89
C TYR A 33 19.32 -0.47 -4.05
N TRP A 34 19.76 -0.70 -5.29
CA TRP A 34 20.99 -1.45 -5.56
C TRP A 34 22.24 -0.85 -4.91
N SER A 35 22.21 0.44 -4.58
CA SER A 35 23.26 1.10 -3.80
C SER A 35 23.30 0.69 -2.32
N GLY A 36 22.42 -0.21 -1.87
CA GLY A 36 22.22 -0.59 -0.46
C GLY A 36 21.49 0.46 0.38
N ARG A 37 20.97 1.52 -0.23
CA ARG A 37 20.16 2.53 0.48
C ARG A 37 18.76 1.97 0.69
N ILE A 38 18.19 2.21 1.86
CA ILE A 38 16.80 1.87 2.17
C ILE A 38 16.02 3.17 2.37
N SER A 39 14.93 3.33 1.62
CA SER A 39 13.98 4.42 1.82
C SER A 39 12.69 3.86 2.39
N CYS A 40 12.31 4.34 3.58
CA CYS A 40 11.06 3.97 4.23
C CYS A 40 10.08 5.13 4.11
N ARG A 41 8.85 4.85 3.69
CA ARG A 41 7.75 5.82 3.61
C ARG A 41 6.54 5.27 4.35
N PHE A 42 6.01 6.05 5.29
CA PHE A 42 4.86 5.65 6.08
C PHE A 42 3.66 6.54 5.76
N VAL A 43 2.52 5.91 5.49
CA VAL A 43 1.23 6.57 5.27
C VAL A 43 0.27 6.15 6.37
N PRO A 44 -0.12 7.06 7.29
CA PRO A 44 -1.08 6.76 8.34
C PRO A 44 -2.42 6.28 7.76
N ILE A 45 -3.06 5.29 8.37
CA ILE A 45 -4.33 4.72 7.88
C ILE A 45 -5.42 5.80 7.76
N ARG A 46 -5.42 6.78 8.67
CA ARG A 46 -6.33 7.93 8.65
C ARG A 46 -6.20 8.80 7.40
N LYS A 47 -5.01 8.86 6.79
CA LYS A 47 -4.78 9.63 5.56
C LYS A 47 -5.23 8.88 4.32
N ILE A 48 -5.26 7.55 4.36
CA ILE A 48 -5.67 6.72 3.22
C ILE A 48 -7.18 6.75 3.11
N LEU A 49 -7.69 7.24 1.98
CA LEU A 49 -9.11 7.22 1.62
C LEU A 49 -9.47 5.84 1.04
N ARG A 50 -8.73 5.39 0.03
CA ARG A 50 -8.93 4.09 -0.61
C ARG A 50 -7.68 3.63 -1.38
N PRO A 51 -7.40 2.33 -1.44
CA PRO A 51 -6.43 1.76 -2.36
C PRO A 51 -7.06 1.56 -3.75
N VAL A 52 -6.28 1.81 -4.80
CA VAL A 52 -6.73 1.74 -6.20
C VAL A 52 -5.72 0.96 -7.04
N LEU A 53 -6.22 0.03 -7.85
CA LEU A 53 -5.49 -0.53 -8.98
C LEU A 53 -5.74 0.34 -10.20
N ASN A 54 -4.70 0.98 -10.71
CA ASN A 54 -4.75 1.86 -11.85
C ASN A 54 -4.17 1.18 -13.10
N GLU A 55 -4.96 1.13 -14.17
CA GLU A 55 -4.50 0.69 -15.49
C GLU A 55 -3.81 1.87 -16.18
N CYS A 56 -2.49 1.79 -16.29
CA CYS A 56 -1.66 2.78 -16.96
C CYS A 56 -1.48 2.37 -18.42
N VAL A 57 -2.05 3.17 -19.33
CA VAL A 57 -1.95 2.95 -20.78
C VAL A 57 -0.99 3.96 -21.39
N THR A 58 0.00 3.45 -22.10
CA THR A 58 0.87 4.23 -23.00
C THR A 58 0.62 3.77 -24.44
N PRO A 59 1.10 4.50 -25.47
CA PRO A 59 0.90 4.10 -26.86
C PRO A 59 1.40 2.69 -27.20
N VAL A 60 2.34 2.14 -26.41
CA VAL A 60 3.03 0.87 -26.69
C VAL A 60 2.88 -0.17 -25.58
N THR A 61 2.43 0.21 -24.39
CA THR A 61 2.32 -0.69 -23.24
C THR A 61 1.07 -0.40 -22.42
N CYS A 62 0.50 -1.45 -21.85
CA CYS A 62 -0.46 -1.35 -20.75
C CYS A 62 0.15 -2.07 -19.54
N TYR A 63 0.16 -1.40 -18.39
CA TYR A 63 0.62 -1.95 -17.13
C TYR A 63 -0.29 -1.52 -15.98
N TRP A 64 -0.19 -2.23 -14.86
CA TRP A 64 -0.98 -1.92 -13.67
C TRP A 64 -0.09 -1.31 -12.59
N SER A 65 -0.62 -0.33 -11.88
CA SER A 65 0.02 0.23 -10.68
C SER A 65 -0.96 0.18 -9.51
N LEU A 66 -0.43 -0.04 -8.31
CA LEU A 66 -1.20 0.04 -7.07
C LEU A 66 -0.89 1.38 -6.41
N ALA A 67 -1.93 2.14 -6.07
CA ALA A 67 -1.81 3.46 -5.48
C ALA A 67 -2.78 3.64 -4.31
N LEU A 68 -2.45 4.56 -3.40
CA LEU A 68 -3.30 5.00 -2.31
C LEU A 68 -3.80 6.41 -2.62
N ILE A 69 -5.12 6.58 -2.62
CA ILE A 69 -5.73 7.92 -2.60
C ILE A 69 -5.69 8.43 -1.16
N GLN A 70 -5.27 9.67 -0.98
CA GLN A 70 -5.19 10.30 0.33
C GLN A 70 -6.23 11.44 0.47
N HIS A 71 -6.80 11.63 1.67
CA HIS A 71 -7.90 12.57 1.92
C HIS A 71 -7.57 14.05 1.63
N GLU A 72 -6.30 14.43 1.68
CA GLU A 72 -5.85 15.84 1.69
C GLU A 72 -4.65 16.08 0.75
N GLU A 73 -4.37 15.14 -0.14
CA GLU A 73 -3.31 15.26 -1.15
C GLU A 73 -3.90 15.07 -2.54
N GLU A 74 -3.60 16.00 -3.45
CA GLU A 74 -4.01 15.92 -4.87
C GLU A 74 -3.20 14.87 -5.64
N SER A 75 -2.19 14.25 -5.01
CA SER A 75 -1.35 13.22 -5.60
C SER A 75 -1.71 11.82 -5.13
N LEU A 76 -1.67 10.87 -6.07
CA LEU A 76 -1.69 9.45 -5.77
C LEU A 76 -0.35 9.02 -5.16
N PHE A 77 -0.41 8.28 -4.05
CA PHE A 77 0.78 7.66 -3.49
C PHE A 77 0.98 6.27 -4.08
N LEU A 78 2.01 6.08 -4.91
CA LEU A 78 2.32 4.79 -5.52
C LEU A 78 2.87 3.81 -4.48
N VAL A 79 2.34 2.59 -4.49
CA VAL A 79 2.76 1.53 -3.57
C VAL A 79 4.04 0.83 -4.04
N PHE A 80 4.24 0.73 -5.35
CA PHE A 80 5.47 0.24 -5.95
C PHE A 80 5.90 1.32 -6.92
N GLN A 81 6.98 2.04 -6.57
CA GLN A 81 7.45 3.18 -7.37
C GLN A 81 8.49 2.72 -8.39
N GLU A 82 9.40 1.86 -7.96
CA GLU A 82 10.52 1.40 -8.77
C GLU A 82 10.14 0.16 -9.60
N LEU A 83 9.21 -0.66 -9.10
CA LEU A 83 8.74 -1.86 -9.76
C LEU A 83 7.37 -1.66 -10.42
N GLN A 84 7.12 -2.43 -11.48
CA GLN A 84 5.80 -2.58 -12.10
C GLN A 84 5.36 -4.05 -11.97
N PRO A 85 4.96 -4.49 -10.77
CA PRO A 85 4.63 -5.89 -10.54
C PRO A 85 3.43 -6.30 -11.39
N PRO A 86 3.37 -7.56 -11.86
CA PRO A 86 2.20 -8.04 -12.57
C PRO A 86 0.96 -7.98 -11.67
N LEU A 87 -0.20 -7.83 -12.29
CA LEU A 87 -1.50 -7.71 -11.59
C LEU A 87 -1.77 -8.88 -10.61
N THR A 88 -1.23 -10.07 -10.89
CA THR A 88 -1.31 -11.25 -10.03
C THR A 88 -0.66 -11.03 -8.66
N MET A 89 0.37 -10.19 -8.57
CA MET A 89 1.03 -9.81 -7.31
C MET A 89 0.41 -8.58 -6.66
N LEU A 90 -0.14 -7.66 -7.46
CA LEU A 90 -0.82 -6.46 -6.95
C LEU A 90 -2.17 -6.78 -6.32
N THR A 91 -2.91 -7.77 -6.84
CA THR A 91 -4.26 -8.09 -6.39
C THR A 91 -4.33 -8.51 -4.91
N PRO A 92 -3.46 -9.41 -4.40
CA PRO A 92 -3.43 -9.73 -2.97
C PRO A 92 -3.09 -8.52 -2.09
N ALA A 93 -2.12 -7.70 -2.50
CA ALA A 93 -1.75 -6.48 -1.77
C ALA A 93 -2.92 -5.49 -1.71
N TRP A 94 -3.58 -5.27 -2.85
CA TRP A 94 -4.77 -4.43 -2.93
C TRP A 94 -5.90 -4.93 -2.03
N LYS A 95 -6.21 -6.24 -2.03
CA LYS A 95 -7.22 -6.83 -1.14
C LYS A 95 -6.89 -6.64 0.34
N ALA A 96 -5.63 -6.83 0.72
CA ALA A 96 -5.19 -6.61 2.09
C ALA A 96 -5.31 -5.13 2.50
N LEU A 97 -5.00 -4.20 1.59
CA LEU A 97 -5.21 -2.76 1.81
C LEU A 97 -6.69 -2.40 1.92
N CYS A 98 -7.56 -2.98 1.08
CA CYS A 98 -9.01 -2.77 1.20
C CYS A 98 -9.49 -3.21 2.59
N GLY A 99 -9.14 -4.44 3.03
CA GLY A 99 -9.50 -4.92 4.35
C GLY A 99 -9.04 -4.00 5.50
N ALA A 100 -7.84 -3.42 5.40
CA ALA A 100 -7.34 -2.48 6.40
C ALA A 100 -8.02 -1.09 6.34
N THR A 101 -8.55 -0.68 5.19
CA THR A 101 -9.16 0.66 4.99
C THR A 101 -10.68 0.66 5.11
N ASP A 102 -11.35 -0.44 4.80
CA ASP A 102 -12.81 -0.60 4.89
C ASP A 102 -13.30 -0.63 6.35
N CYS A 103 -12.43 -1.00 7.32
CA CYS A 103 -12.72 -0.91 8.76
C CYS A 103 -13.04 0.52 9.25
N LYS A 104 -12.86 1.53 8.40
CA LYS A 104 -12.93 2.95 8.73
C LYS A 104 -14.32 3.55 8.57
N GLU A 105 -15.20 2.97 7.76
CA GLU A 105 -16.58 3.47 7.59
C GLU A 105 -17.45 3.27 8.84
N ILE A 106 -17.03 2.44 9.80
CA ILE A 106 -17.79 2.13 11.02
C ILE A 106 -17.57 3.19 12.13
N PHE A 107 -16.54 4.03 12.02
CA PHE A 107 -16.15 4.99 13.07
C PHE A 107 -16.18 6.47 12.62
N SER A 108 -17.15 6.84 11.78
CA SER A 108 -17.46 8.26 11.54
C SER A 108 -18.70 8.65 12.38
N PRO A 109 -18.59 9.59 13.35
CA PRO A 109 -19.74 10.15 14.07
C PRO A 109 -20.59 11.09 13.20
#